data_AF-A0A183J9W3-F1
#
_entry.id   AF-A0A183J9W3-F1
#
_cell.length_a   1.000
_cell.length_b   1.000
_cell.length_c   1.000
_cell.angle_alpha   90.00
_cell.angle_beta   90.00
_cell.angle_gamma   90.00
#
_symmetry.space_group_name_H-M   'P 1'
#
loop_
_entity.id
_entity.type
_entity.pdbx_description
1 polymer ?
#
loop_
_entity_poly.entity_id
_entity_poly.type
_entity_poly.pdbx_seq_one_letter_code
_entity_poly.pdbx_strand_id
1 'polypeptide(L)'
;MPCKSGSYQSAEGQTFCIRCPPHLITTYEGAHKFADCIENCLAGNYYDYNHRRCESCDVGFYQPSRGRTSCFPCPAGTNTLNRGSKSASDCTLTCDDGEEFGPDGHCVRCSKGSYKAAGEMSACVSCPLGFSTPSDGAKDVSECTLLYCPPGKYATASVCQPCGIGFYQNLYNSSYCKPCPQGMTTSKIGASSVEHCYGKFKLHMSMFLHNRVQYVCAWITVLHASRFADA
;
A
#
# COMPACT_ATOMS: atom_id res chain seq x y z
N MET A 1 57.28 -21.13 3.08
CA MET A 1 56.21 -20.57 3.94
C MET A 1 55.09 -20.06 3.03
N PRO A 2 53.82 -20.45 3.22
CA PRO A 2 52.72 -19.93 2.42
C PRO A 2 52.53 -18.43 2.67
N CYS A 3 52.28 -17.66 1.61
CA CYS A 3 52.02 -16.23 1.74
C CYS A 3 50.64 -15.99 2.33
N LYS A 4 50.53 -15.05 3.26
CA LYS A 4 49.23 -14.58 3.76
C LYS A 4 48.46 -13.85 2.66
N SER A 5 47.15 -13.73 2.86
CA SER A 5 46.27 -12.94 1.98
C SER A 5 46.81 -11.51 1.76
N GLY A 6 46.64 -11.01 0.55
CA GLY A 6 47.25 -9.77 0.06
C GLY A 6 48.68 -9.90 -0.46
N SER A 7 49.26 -11.11 -0.52
CA SER A 7 50.61 -11.36 -1.07
C SER A 7 50.70 -12.71 -1.79
N TYR A 8 51.70 -12.86 -2.65
CA TYR A 8 51.96 -14.07 -3.46
C TYR A 8 53.47 -14.35 -3.63
N GLN A 9 53.82 -15.55 -4.10
CA GLN A 9 55.18 -15.94 -4.52
C GLN A 9 55.16 -16.32 -6.00
N SER A 10 56.00 -15.76 -6.87
CA SER A 10 56.01 -16.11 -8.29
C SER A 10 57.11 -17.07 -8.71
N ALA A 11 58.09 -17.31 -7.83
CA ALA A 11 59.23 -18.18 -8.09
C ALA A 11 59.31 -19.30 -7.05
N GLU A 12 59.68 -20.50 -7.49
CA GLU A 12 59.94 -21.62 -6.59
C GLU A 12 61.14 -21.29 -5.67
N GLY A 13 61.00 -21.60 -4.38
CA GLY A 13 62.05 -21.34 -3.39
C GLY A 13 62.18 -19.89 -2.93
N GLN A 14 61.28 -18.99 -3.34
CA GLN A 14 61.31 -17.60 -2.90
C GLN A 14 61.09 -17.49 -1.36
N THR A 15 61.99 -16.75 -0.69
CA THR A 15 61.99 -16.63 0.78
C THR A 15 61.11 -15.50 1.31
N PHE A 16 60.57 -14.66 0.43
CA PHE A 16 59.71 -13.53 0.78
C PHE A 16 58.44 -13.51 -0.08
N CYS A 17 57.39 -12.88 0.44
CA CYS A 17 56.12 -12.72 -0.27
C CYS A 17 56.07 -11.36 -0.96
N ILE A 18 55.70 -11.36 -2.23
CA ILE A 18 55.47 -10.15 -3.02
C ILE A 18 54.06 -9.65 -2.69
N ARG A 19 53.93 -8.38 -2.29
CA ARG A 19 52.61 -7.77 -2.04
C ARG A 19 51.89 -7.52 -3.35
N CYS A 20 50.58 -7.71 -3.34
CA CYS A 20 49.75 -7.24 -4.45
C CYS A 20 49.85 -5.71 -4.60
N PRO A 21 49.70 -5.17 -5.82
CA PRO A 21 49.60 -3.73 -6.05
C PRO A 21 48.45 -3.07 -5.26
N PRO A 22 48.45 -1.73 -5.14
CA PRO A 22 47.35 -1.00 -4.51
C PRO A 22 45.99 -1.42 -5.09
N HIS A 23 44.98 -1.54 -4.21
CA HIS A 23 43.62 -2.00 -4.52
C HIS A 23 43.47 -3.46 -4.94
N LEU A 24 44.55 -4.23 -5.04
CA LEU A 24 44.52 -5.67 -5.30
C LEU A 24 44.87 -6.48 -4.06
N ILE A 25 44.29 -7.67 -3.92
CA ILE A 25 44.57 -8.62 -2.85
C ILE A 25 44.51 -10.06 -3.37
N THR A 26 45.15 -10.98 -2.65
CA THR A 26 44.85 -12.42 -2.72
C THR A 26 43.89 -12.77 -1.60
N THR A 27 42.84 -13.56 -1.89
CA THR A 27 41.77 -13.88 -0.92
C THR A 27 42.03 -15.15 -0.11
N TYR A 28 43.08 -15.90 -0.45
CA TYR A 28 43.50 -17.13 0.20
C TYR A 28 45.01 -17.13 0.49
N GLU A 29 45.45 -18.01 1.39
CA GLU A 29 46.87 -18.18 1.72
C GLU A 29 47.57 -19.09 0.70
N GLY A 30 48.85 -18.80 0.40
CA GLY A 30 49.64 -19.58 -0.55
C GLY A 30 49.39 -19.21 -2.01
N ALA A 31 49.08 -17.95 -2.32
CA ALA A 31 49.02 -17.49 -3.70
C ALA A 31 50.39 -17.61 -4.38
N HIS A 32 50.41 -18.13 -5.61
CA HIS A 32 51.64 -18.52 -6.33
C HIS A 32 51.85 -17.77 -7.65
N LYS A 33 51.01 -16.79 -7.96
CA LYS A 33 51.13 -16.00 -9.19
C LYS A 33 50.47 -14.64 -9.01
N PHE A 34 50.95 -13.67 -9.79
CA PHE A 34 50.37 -12.32 -9.83
C PHE A 34 48.89 -12.33 -10.23
N ALA A 35 48.46 -13.27 -11.07
CA ALA A 35 47.07 -13.42 -11.49
C ALA A 35 46.09 -13.75 -10.33
N ASP A 36 46.62 -14.14 -9.16
CA ASP A 36 45.82 -14.36 -7.95
C ASP A 36 45.48 -13.04 -7.23
N CYS A 37 46.14 -11.93 -7.60
CA CYS A 37 45.83 -10.60 -7.10
C CYS A 37 44.58 -10.05 -7.83
N ILE A 38 43.45 -10.08 -7.14
CA ILE A 38 42.15 -9.58 -7.62
C ILE A 38 41.76 -8.28 -6.94
N GLU A 39 40.77 -7.56 -7.49
CA GLU A 39 40.30 -6.31 -6.91
C GLU A 39 39.72 -6.51 -5.49
N ASN A 40 40.13 -5.65 -4.55
CA ASN A 40 39.65 -5.67 -3.17
C ASN A 40 38.27 -5.01 -3.06
N CYS A 41 37.24 -5.72 -3.52
CA CYS A 41 35.87 -5.22 -3.57
C CYS A 41 35.40 -4.74 -2.20
N LEU A 42 34.72 -3.59 -2.18
CA LEU A 42 34.15 -3.03 -0.95
C LEU A 42 33.00 -3.91 -0.43
N ALA A 43 32.62 -3.72 0.84
CA ALA A 43 31.42 -4.33 1.40
C ALA A 43 30.19 -3.97 0.56
N GLY A 44 29.31 -4.95 0.37
CA GLY A 44 28.20 -4.91 -0.59
C GLY A 44 28.57 -5.45 -1.97
N ASN A 45 29.85 -5.66 -2.28
CA ASN A 45 30.30 -6.15 -3.57
C ASN A 45 31.11 -7.46 -3.43
N TYR A 46 31.18 -8.21 -4.52
CA TYR A 46 32.02 -9.39 -4.66
C TYR A 46 32.81 -9.34 -5.97
N TYR A 47 33.97 -10.00 -6.02
CA TYR A 47 34.75 -10.13 -7.24
C TYR A 47 34.20 -11.26 -8.11
N ASP A 48 33.76 -10.93 -9.32
CA ASP A 48 33.30 -11.88 -10.32
C ASP A 48 34.47 -12.28 -11.23
N TYR A 49 34.78 -13.58 -11.29
CA TYR A 49 35.87 -14.11 -12.12
C TYR A 49 35.57 -14.09 -13.62
N ASN A 50 34.30 -14.16 -14.02
CA ASN A 50 33.87 -14.11 -15.41
C ASN A 50 34.00 -12.68 -15.94
N HIS A 51 33.50 -11.70 -15.19
CA HIS A 51 33.54 -10.29 -15.56
C HIS A 51 34.85 -9.59 -15.18
N ARG A 52 35.68 -10.23 -14.34
CA ARG A 52 36.96 -9.72 -13.81
C ARG A 52 36.83 -8.32 -13.20
N ARG A 53 35.78 -8.10 -12.42
CA ARG A 53 35.49 -6.83 -11.75
C ARG A 53 34.66 -7.05 -10.49
N CYS A 54 34.58 -6.02 -9.67
CA CYS A 54 33.65 -6.00 -8.55
C CYS A 54 32.20 -5.80 -9.02
N GLU A 55 31.31 -6.70 -8.62
CA GLU A 55 29.88 -6.59 -8.84
C GLU A 55 29.14 -6.46 -7.51
N SER A 56 28.02 -5.75 -7.50
CA SER A 56 27.20 -5.62 -6.29
C SER A 56 26.44 -6.89 -6.01
N CYS A 57 26.27 -7.22 -4.72
CA CYS A 57 25.39 -8.31 -4.30
C CYS A 57 23.98 -8.06 -4.82
N ASP A 58 23.37 -9.08 -5.40
CA ASP A 58 21.99 -9.01 -5.86
C ASP A 58 21.00 -8.93 -4.69
N VAL A 59 19.76 -8.55 -5.01
CA VAL A 59 18.62 -8.61 -4.09
C VAL A 59 18.52 -10.05 -3.54
N GLY A 60 18.47 -10.15 -2.21
CA GLY A 60 18.45 -11.41 -1.47
C GLY A 60 19.80 -11.80 -0.92
N PHE A 61 20.83 -11.00 -1.17
CA PHE A 61 22.19 -11.24 -0.72
C PHE A 61 22.82 -9.99 -0.10
N TYR A 62 23.80 -10.21 0.77
CA TYR A 62 24.57 -9.15 1.43
C TYR A 62 26.05 -9.54 1.57
N GLN A 63 26.94 -8.56 1.73
CA GLN A 63 28.36 -8.80 1.97
C GLN A 63 28.97 -7.80 2.95
N PRO A 64 29.23 -8.18 4.22
CA PRO A 64 29.77 -7.26 5.23
C PRO A 64 31.27 -7.00 5.08
N SER A 65 32.00 -7.93 4.47
CA SER A 65 33.46 -7.91 4.42
C SER A 65 33.97 -7.53 3.04
N ARG A 66 35.09 -6.82 2.98
CA ARG A 66 35.77 -6.51 1.73
C ARG A 66 36.50 -7.74 1.17
N GLY A 67 36.80 -7.71 -0.13
CA GLY A 67 37.69 -8.68 -0.76
C GLY A 67 37.08 -10.08 -0.85
N ARG A 68 35.76 -10.17 -1.02
CA ARG A 68 35.03 -11.44 -1.11
C ARG A 68 34.70 -11.76 -2.56
N THR A 69 34.56 -13.04 -2.87
CA THR A 69 34.28 -13.55 -4.22
C THR A 69 32.84 -14.08 -4.35
N SER A 70 32.03 -13.90 -3.31
CA SER A 70 30.61 -14.24 -3.28
C SER A 70 29.90 -13.41 -2.20
N CYS A 71 28.57 -13.35 -2.29
CA CYS A 71 27.71 -12.73 -1.28
C CYS A 71 27.02 -13.79 -0.41
N PHE A 72 26.66 -13.41 0.81
CA PHE A 72 25.89 -14.26 1.72
C PHE A 72 24.40 -14.15 1.39
N PRO A 73 23.67 -15.27 1.35
CA PRO A 73 22.22 -15.23 1.17
C PRO A 73 21.53 -14.71 2.44
N CYS A 74 20.40 -14.03 2.26
CA CYS A 74 19.50 -13.69 3.35
C CYS A 74 18.88 -14.95 3.99
N PRO A 75 18.54 -14.92 5.29
CA PRO A 75 17.75 -15.95 5.93
C PRO A 75 16.42 -16.23 5.21
N ALA A 76 15.90 -17.45 5.36
CA ALA A 76 14.63 -17.85 4.74
C ALA A 76 13.49 -16.88 5.11
N GLY A 77 12.70 -16.46 4.11
CA GLY A 77 11.60 -15.51 4.28
C GLY A 77 12.02 -14.04 4.35
N THR A 78 13.31 -13.74 4.23
CA THR A 78 13.82 -12.36 4.22
C THR A 78 14.58 -12.06 2.95
N ASN A 79 14.64 -10.78 2.59
CA ASN A 79 15.28 -10.32 1.37
C ASN A 79 15.88 -8.93 1.59
N THR A 80 16.87 -8.56 0.79
CA THR A 80 17.44 -7.21 0.81
C THR A 80 16.68 -6.30 -0.14
N LEU A 81 16.39 -5.06 0.26
CA LEU A 81 15.59 -4.15 -0.56
C LEU A 81 16.33 -3.65 -1.81
N ASN A 82 17.66 -3.56 -1.72
CA ASN A 82 18.50 -3.01 -2.77
C ASN A 82 19.72 -3.89 -3.01
N ARG A 83 20.27 -3.81 -4.23
CA ARG A 83 21.59 -4.38 -4.52
C ARG A 83 22.66 -3.71 -3.66
N GLY A 84 23.73 -4.44 -3.39
CA GLY A 84 24.88 -3.91 -2.67
C GLY A 84 24.71 -3.86 -1.15
N SER A 85 23.76 -4.60 -0.58
CA SER A 85 23.56 -4.68 0.87
C SER A 85 24.80 -5.16 1.59
N LYS A 86 25.06 -4.53 2.73
CA LYS A 86 26.30 -4.72 3.49
C LYS A 86 26.06 -5.55 4.73
N SER A 87 24.85 -5.56 5.26
CA SER A 87 24.56 -6.18 6.55
C SER A 87 23.46 -7.22 6.44
N ALA A 88 23.54 -8.25 7.29
CA ALA A 88 22.44 -9.18 7.49
C ALA A 88 21.17 -8.49 8.02
N SER A 89 21.32 -7.35 8.70
CA SER A 89 20.18 -6.52 9.13
C SER A 89 19.42 -5.88 7.98
N ASP A 90 20.02 -5.82 6.78
CA ASP A 90 19.35 -5.33 5.57
C ASP A 90 18.39 -6.39 4.99
N CYS A 91 18.48 -7.63 5.47
CA CYS A 91 17.54 -8.70 5.14
C CYS A 91 16.26 -8.52 5.97
N THR A 92 15.30 -7.83 5.40
CA THR A 92 13.98 -7.62 6.00
C THR A 92 13.00 -8.65 5.48
N LEU A 93 11.95 -8.97 6.24
CA LEU A 93 10.85 -9.76 5.71
C LEU A 93 10.30 -9.02 4.46
N THR A 94 10.03 -9.76 3.40
CA THR A 94 9.38 -9.21 2.19
C THR A 94 8.24 -10.13 1.86
N CYS A 95 7.03 -9.57 1.84
CA CYS A 95 5.84 -10.34 1.51
C CYS A 95 5.73 -10.52 0.00
N ASP A 96 5.12 -11.62 -0.42
CA ASP A 96 4.91 -11.94 -1.83
C ASP A 96 3.92 -10.94 -2.47
N ASP A 97 3.72 -11.08 -3.78
CA ASP A 97 2.70 -10.33 -4.51
C ASP A 97 1.31 -10.63 -3.94
N GLY A 98 0.50 -9.59 -3.80
CA GLY A 98 -0.78 -9.67 -3.10
C GLY A 98 -0.68 -9.83 -1.58
N GLU A 99 0.49 -9.59 -0.97
CA GLU A 99 0.65 -9.63 0.49
C GLU A 99 1.37 -8.40 1.05
N GLU A 100 0.93 -7.92 2.21
CA GLU A 100 1.56 -6.84 2.97
C GLU A 100 1.94 -7.28 4.38
N PHE A 101 2.66 -6.41 5.08
CA PHE A 101 2.96 -6.63 6.49
C PHE A 101 1.73 -6.42 7.36
N GLY A 102 1.32 -7.48 8.03
CA GLY A 102 0.32 -7.43 9.09
C GLY A 102 0.88 -6.80 10.37
N PRO A 103 0.01 -6.40 11.30
CA PRO A 103 0.40 -5.78 12.57
C PRO A 103 1.27 -6.69 13.45
N ASP A 104 1.17 -8.01 13.31
CA ASP A 104 2.01 -8.96 14.05
C ASP A 104 3.33 -9.30 13.33
N GLY A 105 3.69 -8.54 12.29
CA GLY A 105 4.97 -8.70 11.57
C GLY A 105 5.05 -9.94 10.67
N HIS A 106 3.91 -10.52 10.30
CA HIS A 106 3.81 -11.59 9.30
C HIS A 106 3.14 -11.08 8.02
N CYS A 107 3.33 -11.80 6.93
CA CYS A 107 2.68 -11.46 5.67
C CYS A 107 1.20 -11.83 5.69
N VAL A 108 0.36 -10.84 5.38
CA VAL A 108 -1.09 -10.98 5.28
C VAL A 108 -1.52 -10.64 3.87
N ARG A 109 -2.53 -11.33 3.36
CA ARG A 109 -3.06 -11.07 2.02
C ARG A 109 -3.69 -9.67 1.97
N CYS A 110 -3.51 -8.99 0.84
CA CYS A 110 -4.19 -7.73 0.56
C CYS A 110 -5.69 -7.88 0.72
N SER A 111 -6.30 -7.06 1.56
CA SER A 111 -7.76 -7.10 1.75
C SER A 111 -8.48 -6.79 0.44
N LYS A 112 -9.70 -7.32 0.30
CA LYS A 112 -10.58 -7.05 -0.83
C LYS A 112 -10.68 -5.54 -1.13
N GLY A 113 -10.45 -5.19 -2.40
CA GLY A 113 -10.38 -3.80 -2.84
C GLY A 113 -8.98 -3.21 -2.83
N SER A 114 -7.95 -4.02 -2.55
CA SER A 114 -6.56 -3.65 -2.70
C SER A 114 -5.77 -4.77 -3.39
N TYR A 115 -4.65 -4.42 -4.01
CA TYR A 115 -3.74 -5.32 -4.70
C TYR A 115 -2.28 -4.96 -4.40
N LYS A 116 -1.34 -5.85 -4.69
CA LYS A 116 0.09 -5.53 -4.65
C LYS A 116 0.83 -6.24 -5.77
N ALA A 117 1.44 -5.46 -6.65
CA ALA A 117 2.16 -5.97 -7.82
C ALA A 117 3.60 -6.38 -7.51
N ALA A 118 4.15 -7.20 -8.40
CA ALA A 118 5.53 -7.64 -8.36
C ALA A 118 6.49 -6.44 -8.36
N GLY A 119 7.33 -6.37 -7.33
CA GLY A 119 8.30 -5.28 -7.15
C GLY A 119 7.76 -4.03 -6.46
N GLU A 120 6.50 -4.02 -6.01
CA GLU A 120 5.98 -2.96 -5.15
C GLU A 120 6.33 -3.19 -3.67
N MET A 121 6.84 -2.14 -3.03
CA MET A 121 7.79 -2.33 -1.92
C MET A 121 7.17 -2.41 -0.52
N SER A 122 5.94 -1.95 -0.24
CA SER A 122 5.60 -1.85 1.20
C SER A 122 4.15 -1.77 1.65
N ALA A 123 3.14 -1.83 0.78
CA ALA A 123 1.75 -1.97 1.22
C ALA A 123 0.86 -2.41 0.07
N CYS A 124 -0.31 -2.93 0.39
CA CYS A 124 -1.36 -3.13 -0.58
C CYS A 124 -1.92 -1.78 -1.06
N VAL A 125 -1.96 -1.60 -2.38
CA VAL A 125 -2.49 -0.42 -3.06
C VAL A 125 -3.99 -0.60 -3.26
N SER A 126 -4.78 0.40 -2.89
CA SER A 126 -6.22 0.37 -3.13
C SER A 126 -6.56 0.38 -4.63
N CYS A 127 -7.62 -0.34 -5.00
CA CYS A 127 -8.16 -0.33 -6.34
C CYS A 127 -8.59 1.08 -6.77
N PRO A 128 -8.62 1.35 -8.09
CA PRO A 128 -9.19 2.58 -8.63
C PRO A 128 -10.62 2.83 -8.17
N LEU A 129 -11.03 4.10 -8.11
CA LEU A 129 -12.36 4.50 -7.64
C LEU A 129 -13.48 3.75 -8.37
N GLY A 130 -14.38 3.14 -7.59
CA GLY A 130 -15.53 2.39 -8.11
C GLY A 130 -15.22 0.93 -8.44
N PHE A 131 -13.97 0.49 -8.30
CA PHE A 131 -13.56 -0.90 -8.52
C PHE A 131 -13.02 -1.53 -7.25
N SER A 132 -13.10 -2.86 -7.20
CA SER A 132 -12.64 -3.70 -6.11
C SER A 132 -12.19 -5.04 -6.67
N THR A 133 -11.45 -5.80 -5.88
CA THR A 133 -11.02 -7.16 -6.24
C THR A 133 -12.15 -8.15 -5.91
N PRO A 134 -12.22 -9.32 -6.57
CA PRO A 134 -13.20 -10.35 -6.23
C PRO A 134 -12.93 -10.98 -4.85
N SER A 135 -11.65 -11.09 -4.47
CA SER A 135 -11.17 -11.72 -3.24
C SER A 135 -9.91 -11.05 -2.71
N ASP A 136 -9.44 -11.51 -1.55
CA ASP A 136 -8.19 -11.07 -0.94
C ASP A 136 -6.95 -11.59 -1.70
N GLY A 137 -5.88 -10.82 -1.66
CA GLY A 137 -4.57 -11.15 -2.20
C GLY A 137 -4.45 -10.98 -3.71
N ALA A 138 -5.07 -9.92 -4.24
CA ALA A 138 -4.91 -9.54 -5.64
C ALA A 138 -3.47 -9.09 -5.92
N LYS A 139 -2.93 -9.51 -7.06
CA LYS A 139 -1.53 -9.32 -7.44
C LYS A 139 -1.36 -8.24 -8.49
N ASP A 140 -2.44 -7.76 -9.10
CA ASP A 140 -2.36 -6.75 -10.15
C ASP A 140 -3.61 -5.88 -10.16
N VAL A 141 -3.47 -4.65 -10.68
CA VAL A 141 -4.58 -3.71 -10.84
C VAL A 141 -5.68 -4.26 -11.76
N SER A 142 -5.33 -5.14 -12.71
CA SER A 142 -6.28 -5.80 -13.61
C SER A 142 -7.25 -6.73 -12.87
N GLU A 143 -6.95 -7.14 -11.64
CA GLU A 143 -7.87 -7.91 -10.79
C GLU A 143 -8.94 -7.02 -10.11
N CYS A 144 -8.82 -5.69 -10.20
CA CYS A 144 -9.84 -4.75 -9.77
C CYS A 144 -11.01 -4.70 -10.78
N THR A 145 -11.69 -5.83 -11.00
CA THR A 145 -12.77 -5.95 -11.99
C THR A 145 -14.16 -5.75 -11.39
N LEU A 146 -14.29 -5.85 -10.06
CA LEU A 146 -15.59 -5.82 -9.40
C LEU A 146 -16.06 -4.37 -9.22
N LEU A 147 -17.16 -4.00 -9.87
CA LEU A 147 -17.80 -2.71 -9.66
C LEU A 147 -18.30 -2.62 -8.21
N TYR A 148 -17.71 -1.70 -7.43
CA TYR A 148 -18.06 -1.45 -6.02
C TYR A 148 -19.01 -0.25 -5.92
N CYS A 149 -20.29 -0.53 -5.74
CA CYS A 149 -21.31 0.50 -5.57
C CYS A 149 -21.65 0.72 -4.09
N PRO A 150 -21.35 1.90 -3.52
CA PRO A 150 -21.69 2.21 -2.14
C PRO A 150 -23.21 2.41 -1.95
N PRO A 151 -23.71 2.33 -0.69
CA PRO A 151 -25.08 2.69 -0.36
C PRO A 151 -25.50 4.04 -0.96
N GLY A 152 -26.76 4.09 -1.40
CA GLY A 152 -27.31 5.20 -2.17
C GLY A 152 -27.13 5.05 -3.69
N LYS A 153 -26.37 4.06 -4.16
CA LYS A 153 -26.24 3.73 -5.57
C LYS A 153 -26.66 2.29 -5.85
N TYR A 154 -27.02 2.01 -7.09
CA TYR A 154 -27.21 0.67 -7.61
C TYR A 154 -26.26 0.42 -8.79
N ALA A 155 -25.80 -0.82 -8.91
CA ALA A 155 -24.96 -1.29 -9.99
C ALA A 155 -25.77 -1.49 -11.27
N THR A 156 -25.36 -0.82 -12.34
CA THR A 156 -25.74 -1.21 -13.71
C THR A 156 -24.61 -2.03 -14.34
N ALA A 157 -24.68 -2.33 -15.64
CA ALA A 157 -23.69 -3.17 -16.33
C ALA A 157 -22.23 -2.67 -16.20
N SER A 158 -22.01 -1.37 -15.99
CA SER A 158 -20.65 -0.80 -15.93
C SER A 158 -20.51 0.46 -15.08
N VAL A 159 -21.60 1.01 -14.52
CA VAL A 159 -21.57 2.25 -13.71
C VAL A 159 -22.48 2.14 -12.49
N CYS A 160 -22.08 2.74 -11.38
CA CYS A 160 -22.94 2.93 -10.22
C CYS A 160 -23.84 4.17 -10.40
N GLN A 161 -25.14 3.95 -10.55
CA GLN A 161 -26.12 5.04 -10.68
C GLN A 161 -26.73 5.38 -9.32
N PRO A 162 -26.92 6.67 -8.99
CA PRO A 162 -27.58 7.05 -7.73
C PRO A 162 -29.06 6.69 -7.74
N CYS A 163 -29.60 6.35 -6.57
CA CYS A 163 -31.03 6.12 -6.42
C CYS A 163 -31.82 7.41 -6.70
N GLY A 164 -32.87 7.31 -7.51
CA GLY A 164 -33.76 8.43 -7.81
C GLY A 164 -34.55 8.91 -6.59
N ILE A 165 -35.22 10.05 -6.74
CA ILE A 165 -36.11 10.60 -5.71
C ILE A 165 -37.23 9.58 -5.41
N GLY A 166 -37.47 9.32 -4.12
CA GLY A 166 -38.44 8.32 -3.67
C GLY A 166 -37.88 6.90 -3.53
N PHE A 167 -36.59 6.71 -3.81
CA PHE A 167 -35.90 5.43 -3.67
C PHE A 167 -34.64 5.58 -2.80
N TYR A 168 -34.28 4.51 -2.10
CA TYR A 168 -33.06 4.42 -1.28
C TYR A 168 -32.37 3.07 -1.45
N GLN A 169 -31.08 3.00 -1.11
CA GLN A 169 -30.35 1.74 -1.08
C GLN A 169 -29.34 1.72 0.07
N ASN A 170 -29.49 0.77 0.98
CA ASN A 170 -28.63 0.63 2.16
C ASN A 170 -27.58 -0.48 2.05
N LEU A 171 -27.62 -1.28 0.99
CA LEU A 171 -26.68 -2.36 0.72
C LEU A 171 -25.65 -1.96 -0.33
N TYR A 172 -24.44 -2.49 -0.19
CA TYR A 172 -23.40 -2.41 -1.20
C TYR A 172 -23.75 -3.28 -2.41
N ASN A 173 -23.32 -2.88 -3.61
CA ASN A 173 -23.40 -3.66 -4.84
C ASN A 173 -24.82 -4.14 -5.20
N SER A 174 -25.86 -3.42 -4.76
CA SER A 174 -27.23 -3.77 -5.12
C SER A 174 -27.52 -3.46 -6.58
N SER A 175 -28.31 -4.29 -7.26
CA SER A 175 -28.71 -4.08 -8.65
C SER A 175 -29.94 -3.17 -8.83
N TYR A 176 -30.58 -2.75 -7.73
CA TYR A 176 -31.77 -1.89 -7.77
C TYR A 176 -31.85 -0.99 -6.53
N CYS A 177 -32.72 0.03 -6.55
CA CYS A 177 -33.04 0.84 -5.37
C CYS A 177 -34.41 0.46 -4.80
N LYS A 178 -34.50 0.41 -3.47
CA LYS A 178 -35.74 0.10 -2.74
C LYS A 178 -36.65 1.33 -2.73
N PRO A 179 -37.96 1.20 -2.98
CA PRO A 179 -38.89 2.32 -2.86
C PRO A 179 -39.06 2.74 -1.40
N CYS A 180 -39.29 4.03 -1.16
CA CYS A 180 -39.65 4.53 0.15
C CYS A 180 -41.04 4.00 0.59
N PRO A 181 -41.21 3.61 1.87
CA PRO A 181 -42.48 3.12 2.38
C PRO A 181 -43.55 4.23 2.47
N GLN A 182 -44.83 3.84 2.43
CA GLN A 182 -45.99 4.68 2.80
C GLN A 182 -46.05 6.08 2.16
N GLY A 183 -45.82 6.21 0.85
CA GLY A 183 -45.95 7.50 0.15
C GLY A 183 -44.92 8.55 0.55
N MET A 184 -43.86 8.13 1.24
CA MET A 184 -42.70 8.97 1.58
C MET A 184 -41.81 9.18 0.36
N THR A 185 -40.98 10.23 0.40
CA THR A 185 -40.00 10.54 -0.64
C THR A 185 -38.67 10.93 -0.02
N THR A 186 -37.60 10.92 -0.83
CA THR A 186 -36.28 11.42 -0.46
C THR A 186 -36.10 12.87 -0.93
N SER A 187 -35.19 13.63 -0.33
CA SER A 187 -34.91 15.06 -0.65
C SER A 187 -33.92 15.24 -1.77
N LYS A 188 -33.06 14.26 -1.93
CA LYS A 188 -32.05 14.24 -2.96
C LYS A 188 -31.92 12.83 -3.49
N ILE A 189 -31.41 12.74 -4.71
CA ILE A 189 -30.92 11.49 -5.27
C ILE A 189 -29.81 10.92 -4.37
N GLY A 190 -29.64 9.59 -4.41
CA GLY A 190 -28.58 8.91 -3.69
C GLY A 190 -28.87 8.61 -2.22
N ALA A 191 -30.14 8.44 -1.83
CA ALA A 191 -30.47 8.12 -0.44
C ALA A 191 -29.93 6.74 -0.02
N SER A 192 -29.10 6.72 1.02
CA SER A 192 -28.44 5.50 1.51
C SER A 192 -29.17 4.77 2.65
N SER A 193 -30.25 5.33 3.19
CA SER A 193 -31.00 4.78 4.32
C SER A 193 -32.49 5.06 4.16
N VAL A 194 -33.32 4.20 4.73
CA VAL A 194 -34.78 4.40 4.81
C VAL A 194 -35.13 5.64 5.63
N GLU A 195 -34.25 6.06 6.55
CA GLU A 195 -34.43 7.25 7.37
C GLU A 195 -34.42 8.55 6.55
N HIS A 196 -33.86 8.51 5.34
CA HIS A 196 -33.91 9.62 4.40
C HIS A 196 -35.27 9.72 3.68
N CYS A 197 -36.18 8.76 3.88
CA CYS A 197 -37.57 8.84 3.41
C CYS A 197 -38.41 9.64 4.41
N TYR A 198 -38.96 10.76 3.96
CA TYR A 198 -39.88 11.59 4.75
C TYR A 198 -41.21 11.79 4.01
N GLY A 199 -42.29 11.93 4.76
CA GLY A 199 -43.62 12.18 4.17
C GLY A 199 -43.68 13.54 3.48
N LYS A 200 -44.41 13.64 2.37
CA LYS A 200 -44.66 14.90 1.63
C LYS A 200 -45.16 16.07 2.49
N PHE A 201 -45.70 15.81 3.69
CA PHE A 201 -46.13 16.82 4.66
C PHE A 201 -44.98 17.56 5.38
N LYS A 202 -43.71 17.13 5.25
CA LYS A 202 -42.55 17.77 5.90
C LYS A 202 -41.79 18.80 5.05
N LEU A 203 -42.11 18.96 3.76
CA LEU A 203 -41.41 19.92 2.88
C LEU A 203 -41.66 21.40 3.23
N HIS A 204 -42.59 21.71 4.13
CA HIS A 204 -42.87 23.08 4.57
C HIS A 204 -42.19 23.49 5.90
N MET A 205 -41.33 22.64 6.48
CA MET A 205 -40.65 22.93 7.76
C MET A 205 -39.14 23.14 7.66
N SER A 206 -38.51 22.97 6.49
CA SER A 206 -37.06 23.15 6.34
C SER A 206 -36.60 24.54 5.87
N MET A 207 -37.53 25.46 5.53
CA MET A 207 -37.18 26.86 5.22
C MET A 207 -37.25 27.82 6.43
N PHE A 208 -37.60 27.35 7.65
CA PHE A 208 -37.76 28.20 8.83
C PHE A 208 -36.75 27.96 9.96
N LEU A 209 -35.62 27.29 9.70
CA LEU A 209 -34.59 27.03 10.73
C LEU A 209 -33.31 27.87 10.59
N HIS A 210 -33.30 28.91 9.72
CA HIS A 210 -32.19 29.87 9.64
C HIS A 210 -32.57 31.31 10.01
N ASN A 211 -33.72 31.56 10.64
CA ASN A 211 -33.93 32.88 11.24
C ASN A 211 -34.87 32.87 12.46
N ARG A 212 -34.36 32.34 13.58
CA ARG A 212 -34.82 32.75 14.91
C ARG A 212 -33.61 33.07 15.79
N VAL A 213 -32.95 34.17 15.45
CA VAL A 213 -32.44 35.07 16.48
C VAL A 213 -33.23 36.36 16.32
N GLN A 214 -33.71 36.86 17.45
CA GLN A 214 -34.33 38.17 17.68
C GLN A 214 -35.85 38.35 17.45
N TYR A 215 -36.50 38.69 18.58
CA TYR A 215 -37.81 39.29 18.78
C TYR A 215 -39.05 38.38 18.79
N VAL A 216 -39.26 37.68 19.91
CA VAL A 216 -40.61 37.58 20.51
C VAL A 216 -40.50 37.77 22.03
N CYS A 217 -40.10 38.96 22.47
CA CYS A 217 -40.62 39.53 23.70
C CYS A 217 -41.57 40.64 23.26
N ALA A 218 -42.88 40.42 23.36
CA ALA A 218 -43.82 41.31 24.04
C ALA A 218 -45.29 41.02 23.64
N TRP A 219 -46.15 41.09 24.66
CA TRP A 219 -47.62 41.23 24.65
C TRP A 219 -48.49 39.99 24.40
N ILE A 220 -48.74 39.25 25.48
CA ILE A 220 -50.02 38.56 25.75
C ILE A 220 -50.96 39.55 26.46
N THR A 221 -52.27 39.41 26.25
CA THR A 221 -53.43 40.24 26.63
C THR A 221 -53.76 41.32 25.58
N VAL A 222 -54.89 41.31 24.87
CA VAL A 222 -56.27 41.20 25.35
C VAL A 222 -57.16 40.45 24.33
N LEU A 223 -57.85 39.41 24.81
CA LEU A 223 -59.10 38.89 24.26
C LEU A 223 -60.24 39.70 24.89
N HIS A 224 -61.01 40.45 24.09
CA HIS A 224 -62.47 40.61 24.19
C HIS A 224 -62.94 41.61 23.12
N ALA A 225 -63.52 41.10 22.03
CA ALA A 225 -64.36 41.88 21.13
C ALA A 225 -65.60 41.04 20.80
N SER A 226 -66.56 41.05 21.72
CA SER A 226 -67.95 40.68 21.45
C SER A 226 -68.62 41.81 20.68
N ARG A 227 -69.26 41.46 19.55
CA ARG A 227 -70.20 42.31 18.80
C ARG A 227 -71.56 42.32 19.50
N PHE A 228 -72.14 43.50 19.72
CA PHE A 228 -73.58 43.87 19.75
C PHE A 228 -73.61 45.41 19.57
N ALA A 229 -73.96 45.96 18.40
CA ALA A 229 -75.30 46.29 17.90
C ALA A 229 -75.93 47.55 18.56
N ASP A 230 -76.04 48.60 17.72
CA ASP A 230 -77.06 49.66 17.60
C ASP A 230 -77.40 50.65 18.73
N ALA A 231 -77.39 51.94 18.33
CA ALA A 231 -78.13 53.11 18.80
C ALA A 231 -78.00 53.58 20.27
#